data_AF-A0A7Y3FK47-F1
#
_entry.id   AF-A0A7Y3FK47-F1
#
_cell.length_a   1.000
_cell.length_b   1.000
_cell.length_c   1.000
_cell.angle_alpha   90.00
_cell.angle_beta   90.00
_cell.angle_gamma   90.00
#
_symmetry.space_group_name_H-M   'P 1'
#
loop_
_entity.id
_entity.type
_entity.pdbx_description
1 polymer ?
#
loop_
_entity_poly.entity_id
_entity_poly.type
_entity_poly.pdbx_seq_one_letter_code
_entity_poly.pdbx_strand_id
1 'polypeptide(L)'
;MSDRPPQVYDLSAARPDGWFDEVLKQSKDFDAACKIIGRNTLGLALIAGARILSLTANPHTQSLTTVEFSLGQDATVRQVPLPEFREAIARALLNPLQNQGLPENADVETIQAHIGGRYLLEASLFFVTPLELRHDLGLSEIEVQFNEVQHVLSLEDFREVLDERVRSELGLDQPSQPSIDLAVVDQAEVANAHGNWGATIAMLNPWLTPIAMLMRTGESEGLPQDVHQRLSMSLDLLGTAYAKIGELDAANEVLRLGVQWAGESGQAATLYLALGRASLAREKHGESIGLLRRAIRLGAEEREALPLLARSLAARDQLLAAMVCVERARELGADFEDLKSLRDALQTQLGDAWPRFQAMTNGAE
;
A
#
# COMPACT_ATOMS: atom_id res chain seq x y z
N MET A 1 29.97 -43.78 20.35
CA MET A 1 28.85 -43.45 19.46
C MET A 1 27.86 -44.58 19.61
N SER A 2 26.73 -44.31 20.26
CA SER A 2 25.70 -45.33 20.51
C SER A 2 24.93 -45.54 19.20
N ASP A 3 24.95 -46.77 18.70
CA ASP A 3 24.38 -47.22 17.41
C ASP A 3 22.87 -47.47 17.54
N ARG A 4 22.14 -46.55 18.19
CA ARG A 4 20.71 -46.72 18.45
C ARG A 4 19.92 -46.15 17.27
N PRO A 5 19.05 -46.92 16.61
CA PRO A 5 18.24 -46.40 15.51
C PRO A 5 17.30 -45.30 16.02
N PRO A 6 16.99 -44.30 15.17
CA PRO A 6 16.03 -43.24 15.51
C PRO A 6 14.68 -43.86 15.90
N GLN A 7 14.03 -43.28 16.91
CA GLN A 7 12.70 -43.70 17.30
C GLN A 7 11.70 -43.16 16.30
N VAL A 8 10.78 -44.01 15.87
CA VAL A 8 9.80 -43.69 14.82
C VAL A 8 8.41 -43.88 15.40
N TYR A 9 7.59 -42.84 15.31
CA TYR A 9 6.23 -42.80 15.82
C TYR A 9 5.24 -42.54 14.68
N ASP A 10 4.26 -43.44 14.50
CA ASP A 10 3.12 -43.20 13.61
C ASP A 10 2.18 -42.16 14.24
N LEU A 11 1.87 -41.10 13.48
CA LEU A 11 1.04 -40.01 13.95
C LEU A 11 -0.45 -40.21 13.69
N SER A 12 -0.86 -41.29 13.03
CA SER A 12 -2.27 -41.56 12.66
C SER A 12 -3.24 -41.42 13.85
N ALA A 13 -2.86 -41.91 15.04
CA ALA A 13 -3.66 -41.82 16.26
C ALA A 13 -3.55 -40.47 16.99
N ALA A 14 -2.52 -39.67 16.69
CA ALA A 14 -2.27 -38.36 17.29
C ALA A 14 -2.92 -37.21 16.52
N ARG A 15 -3.36 -37.43 15.28
CA ARG A 15 -3.97 -36.40 14.45
C ARG A 15 -5.40 -36.06 14.90
N PRO A 16 -5.75 -34.77 15.03
CA PRO A 16 -7.11 -34.33 15.29
C PRO A 16 -7.92 -34.24 13.98
N ASP A 17 -7.90 -35.26 13.13
CA ASP A 17 -8.52 -35.19 11.80
C ASP A 17 -10.03 -34.88 11.88
N GLY A 18 -10.48 -33.86 11.14
CA GLY A 18 -11.91 -33.50 11.08
C GLY A 18 -12.45 -32.76 12.30
N TRP A 19 -11.61 -32.43 13.29
CA TRP A 19 -12.02 -31.76 14.53
C TRP A 19 -12.90 -30.52 14.29
N PHE A 20 -12.52 -29.69 13.32
CA PHE A 20 -13.21 -28.45 13.05
C PHE A 20 -14.60 -28.69 12.43
N ASP A 21 -14.72 -29.68 11.55
CA ASP A 21 -16.01 -30.04 10.96
C ASP A 21 -16.97 -30.65 12.00
N GLU A 22 -16.43 -31.36 13.00
CA GLU A 22 -17.21 -31.79 14.16
C GLU A 22 -17.72 -30.62 14.98
N VAL A 23 -16.88 -29.60 15.24
CA VAL A 23 -17.31 -28.37 15.92
C VAL A 23 -18.39 -27.63 15.14
N LEU A 24 -18.23 -27.49 13.82
CA LEU A 24 -19.24 -26.83 12.98
C LEU A 24 -20.61 -27.54 13.02
N LYS A 25 -20.63 -28.88 13.16
CA LYS A 25 -21.88 -29.65 13.29
C LYS A 25 -22.62 -29.40 14.60
N GLN A 26 -21.95 -28.89 15.63
CA GLN A 26 -22.55 -28.69 16.96
C GLN A 26 -23.52 -27.50 17.02
N SER A 27 -23.34 -26.46 16.19
CA SER A 27 -24.22 -25.30 16.17
C SER A 27 -24.30 -24.63 14.80
N LYS A 28 -25.51 -24.19 14.42
CA LYS A 28 -25.74 -23.35 13.24
C LYS A 28 -25.06 -21.98 13.36
N ASP A 29 -24.78 -21.52 14.58
CA ASP A 29 -24.13 -20.24 14.82
C ASP A 29 -22.66 -20.27 14.38
N PHE A 30 -21.99 -21.42 14.49
CA PHE A 30 -20.63 -21.58 13.96
C PHE A 30 -20.59 -21.54 12.42
N ASP A 31 -21.59 -22.13 11.75
CA ASP A 31 -21.72 -22.03 10.29
C ASP A 31 -21.97 -20.58 9.85
N ALA A 32 -22.79 -19.84 10.60
CA ALA A 32 -23.01 -18.41 10.36
C ALA A 32 -21.72 -17.59 10.61
N ALA A 33 -20.99 -17.85 11.70
CA ALA A 33 -19.73 -17.21 11.99
C ALA A 33 -18.68 -17.46 10.89
N CYS A 34 -18.55 -18.70 10.42
CA CYS A 34 -17.71 -19.08 9.28
C CYS A 34 -18.00 -18.24 8.03
N LYS A 35 -19.28 -17.96 7.74
CA LYS A 35 -19.69 -17.13 6.60
C LYS A 35 -19.32 -15.65 6.77
N ILE A 36 -19.20 -15.16 8.01
CA ILE A 36 -18.88 -13.76 8.31
C ILE A 36 -17.36 -13.53 8.35
N ILE A 37 -16.63 -14.32 9.15
CA ILE A 37 -15.20 -14.08 9.42
C ILE A 37 -14.25 -15.03 8.68
N GLY A 38 -14.79 -16.07 8.03
CA GLY A 38 -14.04 -17.10 7.32
C GLY A 38 -13.76 -18.34 8.17
N ARG A 39 -13.65 -19.49 7.48
CA ARG A 39 -13.39 -20.82 8.08
C ARG A 39 -12.11 -20.82 8.93
N ASN A 40 -11.01 -20.38 8.33
CA ASN A 40 -9.69 -20.45 8.96
C ASN A 40 -9.59 -19.47 10.14
N THR A 41 -10.11 -18.25 10.01
CA THR A 41 -10.18 -17.28 11.12
C THR A 41 -10.93 -17.86 12.33
N LEU A 42 -12.09 -18.50 12.11
CA LEU A 42 -12.85 -19.12 13.19
C LEU A 42 -12.10 -20.31 13.81
N GLY A 43 -11.51 -21.17 12.99
CA GLY A 43 -10.70 -22.30 13.45
C GLY A 43 -9.54 -21.86 14.33
N LEU A 44 -8.76 -20.88 13.86
CA LEU A 44 -7.64 -20.30 14.62
C LEU A 44 -8.10 -19.62 15.91
N ALA A 45 -9.26 -18.94 15.89
CA ALA A 45 -9.84 -18.37 17.10
C ALA A 45 -10.17 -19.45 18.15
N LEU A 46 -10.74 -20.58 17.74
CA LEU A 46 -11.03 -21.70 18.64
C LEU A 46 -9.75 -22.34 19.20
N ILE A 47 -8.72 -22.53 18.36
CA ILE A 47 -7.41 -23.04 18.80
C ILE A 47 -6.79 -22.10 19.83
N ALA A 48 -6.91 -20.78 19.62
CA ALA A 48 -6.46 -19.76 20.56
C ALA A 48 -7.28 -19.70 21.85
N GLY A 49 -8.36 -20.48 21.96
CA GLY A 49 -9.27 -20.47 23.10
C GLY A 49 -10.17 -19.24 23.15
N ALA A 50 -10.47 -18.62 22.00
CA ALA A 50 -11.41 -17.52 21.93
C ALA A 50 -12.85 -18.00 22.09
N ARG A 51 -13.62 -17.25 22.87
CA ARG A 51 -15.07 -17.43 23.01
C ARG A 51 -15.75 -16.24 22.37
N ILE A 52 -16.27 -16.43 21.16
CA ILE A 52 -17.02 -15.40 20.44
C ILE A 52 -18.43 -15.36 20.99
N LEU A 53 -18.85 -14.19 21.50
CA LEU A 53 -20.17 -13.95 22.06
C LEU A 53 -21.12 -13.39 21.00
N SER A 54 -20.63 -12.45 20.19
CA SER A 54 -21.42 -11.84 19.11
C SER A 54 -20.55 -11.43 17.92
N LEU A 55 -21.17 -11.44 16.73
CA LEU A 55 -20.60 -10.98 15.48
C LEU A 55 -21.58 -10.02 14.81
N THR A 56 -21.15 -8.80 14.55
CA THR A 56 -21.95 -7.77 13.88
C THR A 56 -21.32 -7.47 12.52
N ALA A 57 -21.81 -8.14 11.49
CA ALA A 57 -21.33 -7.96 10.13
C ALA A 57 -21.66 -6.55 9.60
N ASN A 58 -20.69 -5.91 8.96
CA ASN A 58 -20.92 -4.66 8.24
C ASN A 58 -21.10 -4.96 6.74
N PRO A 59 -22.22 -4.56 6.11
CA PRO A 59 -22.55 -4.93 4.73
C PRO A 59 -21.70 -4.19 3.68
N HIS A 60 -21.00 -3.12 4.06
CA HIS A 60 -20.23 -2.29 3.15
C HIS A 60 -18.73 -2.58 3.23
N THR A 61 -18.21 -2.97 4.40
CA THR A 61 -16.77 -3.20 4.58
C THR A 61 -16.49 -4.25 5.67
N GLN A 62 -15.81 -5.33 5.30
CA GLN A 62 -15.50 -6.42 6.24
C GLN A 62 -14.62 -5.99 7.43
N SER A 63 -13.72 -5.03 7.25
CA SER A 63 -12.86 -4.52 8.34
C SER A 63 -13.64 -3.83 9.46
N LEU A 64 -14.85 -3.34 9.17
CA LEU A 64 -15.77 -2.74 10.14
C LEU A 64 -16.73 -3.75 10.77
N THR A 65 -16.58 -5.05 10.46
CA THR A 65 -17.27 -6.11 11.19
C THR A 65 -16.76 -6.12 12.62
N THR A 66 -17.65 -6.04 13.58
CA THR A 66 -17.28 -6.02 15.00
C THR A 66 -17.42 -7.42 15.60
N VAL A 67 -16.44 -7.81 16.40
CA VAL A 67 -16.38 -9.08 17.11
C VAL A 67 -16.37 -8.82 18.62
N GLU A 68 -17.30 -9.43 19.33
CA GLU A 68 -17.32 -9.45 20.80
C GLU A 68 -16.83 -10.81 21.28
N PHE A 69 -15.75 -10.83 22.05
CA PHE A 69 -15.11 -12.08 22.46
C PHE A 69 -14.36 -11.97 23.79
N SER A 70 -14.06 -13.12 24.39
CA SER A 70 -13.03 -13.28 25.41
C SER A 70 -11.98 -14.30 24.95
N LEU A 71 -10.79 -14.30 25.57
CA LEU A 71 -9.65 -15.11 25.11
C LEU A 71 -9.01 -15.88 26.26
N GLY A 72 -8.87 -17.19 26.09
CA GLY A 72 -8.25 -18.07 27.07
C GLY A 72 -9.05 -18.14 28.38
N GLN A 73 -8.37 -17.98 29.52
CA GLN A 73 -8.99 -17.98 30.84
C GLN A 73 -9.44 -16.58 31.31
N ASP A 74 -9.07 -15.53 30.56
CA ASP A 74 -9.51 -14.17 30.87
C ASP A 74 -10.99 -14.01 30.51
N ALA A 75 -11.82 -13.70 31.51
CA ALA A 75 -13.25 -13.47 31.33
C ALA A 75 -13.55 -12.06 30.78
N THR A 76 -12.54 -11.21 30.58
CA THR A 76 -12.72 -9.86 30.05
C THR A 76 -13.23 -9.92 28.62
N VAL A 77 -14.47 -9.49 28.44
CA VAL A 77 -15.10 -9.36 27.13
C VAL A 77 -14.60 -8.08 26.46
N ARG A 78 -14.18 -8.21 25.20
CA ARG A 78 -13.72 -7.10 24.36
C ARG A 78 -14.57 -7.07 23.11
N GLN A 79 -14.91 -5.85 22.68
CA GLN A 79 -15.61 -5.61 21.43
C GLN A 79 -14.69 -4.81 20.53
N VAL A 80 -14.24 -5.42 19.43
CA VAL A 80 -13.22 -4.84 18.54
C VAL A 80 -13.57 -5.07 17.07
N PRO A 81 -13.05 -4.26 16.14
CA PRO A 81 -13.09 -4.54 14.71
C PRO A 81 -12.40 -5.87 14.35
N LEU A 82 -12.81 -6.48 13.24
CA LEU A 82 -12.27 -7.77 12.77
C LEU A 82 -10.73 -7.80 12.61
N PRO A 83 -10.05 -6.73 12.11
CA PRO A 83 -8.59 -6.70 12.07
C PRO A 83 -7.95 -6.81 13.45
N GLU A 84 -8.44 -6.05 14.44
CA GLU A 84 -7.95 -6.10 15.82
C GLU A 84 -8.23 -7.46 16.48
N PHE A 85 -9.37 -8.08 16.15
CA PHE A 85 -9.65 -9.46 16.56
C PHE A 85 -8.60 -10.43 16.01
N ARG A 86 -8.30 -10.35 14.71
CA ARG A 86 -7.27 -11.20 14.06
C ARG A 86 -5.90 -11.02 14.68
N GLU A 87 -5.50 -9.79 14.99
CA GLU A 87 -4.25 -9.49 15.72
C GLU A 87 -4.23 -10.11 17.11
N ALA A 88 -5.35 -10.07 17.85
CA ALA A 88 -5.46 -10.67 19.16
C ALA A 88 -5.31 -12.21 19.10
N ILE A 89 -5.92 -12.86 18.11
CA ILE A 89 -5.78 -14.31 17.87
C ILE A 89 -4.33 -14.65 17.52
N ALA A 90 -3.71 -13.91 16.60
CA ALA A 90 -2.33 -14.13 16.21
C ALA A 90 -1.37 -14.01 17.39
N ARG A 91 -1.54 -12.99 18.25
CA ARG A 91 -0.71 -12.81 19.44
C ARG A 91 -0.81 -13.98 20.41
N ALA A 92 -1.98 -14.63 20.49
CA ALA A 92 -2.15 -15.80 21.34
C ALA A 92 -1.48 -17.05 20.74
N LEU A 93 -1.62 -17.26 19.43
CA LEU A 93 -1.09 -18.45 18.74
C LEU A 93 0.43 -18.39 18.53
N LEU A 94 0.98 -17.24 18.14
CA LEU A 94 2.37 -17.08 17.75
C LEU A 94 3.34 -16.97 18.94
N ASN A 95 2.86 -17.09 20.17
CA ASN A 95 3.75 -17.19 21.34
C ASN A 95 4.48 -18.54 21.29
N PRO A 96 5.82 -18.60 21.38
CA PRO A 96 6.55 -19.86 21.32
C PRO A 96 6.09 -20.87 22.40
N LEU A 97 5.83 -22.12 22.01
CA LEU A 97 5.61 -23.19 23.00
C LEU A 97 6.91 -23.56 23.69
N GLN A 98 6.80 -24.02 24.93
CA GLN A 98 7.93 -24.64 25.62
C GLN A 98 8.21 -26.01 24.99
N ASN A 99 9.47 -26.25 24.64
CA ASN A 99 9.91 -27.56 24.16
C ASN A 99 9.78 -28.59 25.29
N GLN A 100 8.94 -29.60 25.06
CA GLN A 100 8.85 -30.77 25.92
C GLN A 100 9.75 -31.87 25.36
N GLY A 101 10.51 -32.57 26.19
CA GLY A 101 11.30 -33.71 25.72
C GLY A 101 10.40 -34.89 25.34
N LEU A 102 10.86 -35.75 24.42
CA LEU A 102 10.15 -36.96 24.03
C LEU A 102 10.80 -38.20 24.68
N PRO A 103 10.12 -38.92 25.58
CA PRO A 103 10.61 -40.17 26.14
C PRO A 103 10.47 -41.33 25.15
N GLU A 104 11.21 -42.42 25.37
CA GLU A 104 11.31 -43.53 24.41
C GLU A 104 10.03 -44.35 24.18
N ASN A 105 9.11 -44.32 25.15
CA ASN A 105 7.81 -44.99 25.09
C ASN A 105 6.70 -43.94 25.28
N ALA A 106 6.75 -42.88 24.48
CA ALA A 106 5.75 -41.82 24.52
C ALA A 106 4.38 -42.36 24.09
N ASP A 107 3.35 -42.05 24.87
CA ASP A 107 1.96 -42.24 24.46
C ASP A 107 1.52 -41.10 23.53
N VAL A 108 0.30 -41.21 23.00
CA VAL A 108 -0.25 -40.22 22.05
C VAL A 108 -0.25 -38.82 22.64
N GLU A 109 -0.64 -38.66 23.91
CA GLU A 109 -0.68 -37.36 24.58
C GLU A 109 0.72 -36.75 24.71
N THR A 110 1.72 -37.55 25.06
CA THR A 110 3.11 -37.11 25.14
C THR A 110 3.66 -36.72 23.77
N ILE A 111 3.33 -37.47 22.71
CA ILE A 111 3.71 -37.13 21.33
C ILE A 111 3.06 -35.80 20.90
N GLN A 112 1.77 -35.62 21.17
CA GLN A 112 1.06 -34.38 20.88
C GLN A 112 1.64 -33.20 21.65
N ALA A 113 2.01 -33.38 22.92
CA ALA A 113 2.62 -32.34 23.72
C ALA A 113 4.04 -31.98 23.25
N HIS A 114 4.81 -32.98 22.79
CA HIS A 114 6.12 -32.78 22.18
C HIS A 114 6.05 -32.00 20.86
N ILE A 115 5.11 -32.34 19.96
CA ILE A 115 4.89 -31.60 18.70
C ILE A 115 4.31 -30.21 19.00
N GLY A 116 3.39 -30.15 19.96
CA GLY A 116 2.57 -29.00 20.32
C GLY A 116 1.15 -29.18 19.78
N GLY A 117 0.19 -29.46 20.67
CA GLY A 117 -1.19 -29.76 20.28
C GLY A 117 -1.84 -28.71 19.39
N ARG A 118 -1.49 -27.42 19.55
CA ARG A 118 -1.95 -26.34 18.65
C ARG A 118 -1.53 -26.56 17.21
N TYR A 119 -0.29 -26.99 16.98
CA TYR A 119 0.29 -27.16 15.64
C TYR A 119 -0.36 -28.34 14.92
N LEU A 120 -0.78 -29.39 15.66
CA LEU A 120 -1.56 -30.49 15.08
C LEU A 120 -2.97 -30.06 14.69
N LEU A 121 -3.61 -29.18 15.49
CA LEU A 121 -4.93 -28.61 15.17
C LEU A 121 -4.84 -27.66 13.96
N GLU A 122 -3.81 -26.81 13.91
CA GLU A 122 -3.51 -25.90 12.81
C GLU A 122 -3.19 -26.66 11.52
N ALA A 123 -2.35 -27.69 11.59
CA ALA A 123 -2.06 -28.56 10.44
C ALA A 123 -3.33 -29.17 9.87
N SER A 124 -4.20 -29.73 10.72
CA SER A 124 -5.49 -30.26 10.30
C SER A 124 -6.39 -29.19 9.66
N LEU A 125 -6.42 -27.98 10.23
CA LEU A 125 -7.17 -26.85 9.69
C LEU A 125 -6.67 -26.42 8.29
N PHE A 126 -5.36 -26.53 8.05
CA PHE A 126 -4.71 -26.18 6.79
C PHE A 126 -4.54 -27.36 5.82
N PHE A 127 -5.14 -28.51 6.11
CA PHE A 127 -5.05 -29.72 5.29
C PHE A 127 -3.60 -30.25 5.13
N VAL A 128 -2.75 -30.00 6.12
CA VAL A 128 -1.43 -30.62 6.26
C VAL A 128 -1.60 -31.87 7.11
N THR A 129 -1.16 -33.02 6.59
CA THR A 129 -1.34 -34.32 7.25
C THR A 129 -0.01 -34.82 7.81
N PRO A 130 0.22 -34.77 9.13
CA PRO A 130 1.38 -35.43 9.74
C PRO A 130 1.29 -36.94 9.59
N LEU A 131 2.38 -37.59 9.17
CA LEU A 131 2.43 -39.03 8.94
C LEU A 131 3.27 -39.71 10.01
N GLU A 132 4.50 -39.23 10.21
CA GLU A 132 5.50 -39.90 11.03
C GLU A 132 6.35 -38.86 11.77
N LEU A 133 6.70 -39.16 13.03
CA LEU A 133 7.69 -38.40 13.79
C LEU A 133 8.91 -39.28 14.03
N ARG A 134 10.09 -38.78 13.64
CA ARG A 134 11.38 -39.41 13.91
C ARG A 134 12.10 -38.61 14.99
N HIS A 135 12.56 -39.28 16.04
CA HIS A 135 13.28 -38.64 17.14
C HIS A 135 14.62 -39.32 17.38
N ASP A 136 15.69 -38.52 17.37
CA ASP A 136 17.05 -38.98 17.66
C ASP A 136 17.87 -37.90 18.36
N LEU A 137 18.56 -38.27 19.45
CA LEU A 137 19.47 -37.39 20.21
C LEU A 137 18.89 -35.99 20.54
N GLY A 138 17.58 -35.89 20.79
CA GLY A 138 16.91 -34.63 21.11
C GLY A 138 16.47 -33.80 19.91
N LEU A 139 16.76 -34.25 18.69
CA LEU A 139 16.27 -33.68 17.43
C LEU A 139 15.05 -34.47 16.95
N SER A 140 14.08 -33.75 16.42
CA SER A 140 12.85 -34.35 15.89
C SER A 140 12.64 -33.90 14.45
N GLU A 141 12.35 -34.85 13.58
CA GLU A 141 11.91 -34.63 12.22
C GLU A 141 10.48 -35.15 12.07
N ILE A 142 9.67 -34.44 11.29
CA ILE A 142 8.28 -34.81 11.04
C ILE A 142 8.08 -34.97 9.53
N GLU A 143 7.53 -36.11 9.14
CA GLU A 143 7.05 -36.36 7.79
C GLU A 143 5.60 -35.89 7.70
N VAL A 144 5.32 -35.02 6.73
CA VAL A 144 4.00 -34.45 6.50
C VAL A 144 3.61 -34.61 5.03
N GLN A 145 2.32 -34.73 4.77
CA GLN A 145 1.76 -34.68 3.43
C GLN A 145 0.96 -33.39 3.24
N PHE A 146 1.27 -32.65 2.18
CA PHE A 146 0.56 -31.45 1.77
C PHE A 146 0.44 -31.42 0.25
N ASN A 147 -0.75 -31.14 -0.28
CA ASN A 147 -1.03 -31.19 -1.72
C ASN A 147 -0.55 -32.48 -2.39
N GLU A 148 -0.81 -33.63 -1.73
CA GLU A 148 -0.39 -34.97 -2.18
C GLU A 148 1.12 -35.23 -2.19
N VAL A 149 1.96 -34.25 -1.83
CA VAL A 149 3.42 -34.37 -1.76
C VAL A 149 3.86 -34.63 -0.32
N GLN A 150 4.78 -35.57 -0.13
CA GLN A 150 5.42 -35.83 1.16
C GLN A 150 6.65 -34.95 1.35
N HIS A 151 6.76 -34.36 2.53
CA HIS A 151 7.86 -33.52 2.96
C HIS A 151 8.39 -34.01 4.30
N VAL A 152 9.71 -33.98 4.48
CA VAL A 152 10.36 -34.21 5.77
C VAL A 152 10.92 -32.87 6.23
N LEU A 153 10.52 -32.44 7.41
CA LEU A 153 10.91 -31.16 8.01
C LEU A 153 11.50 -31.42 9.40
N SER A 154 12.39 -30.54 9.86
CA SER A 154 12.64 -30.50 11.30
C SER A 154 11.36 -30.08 12.02
N LEU A 155 11.20 -30.47 13.27
CA LEU A 155 10.03 -30.09 14.06
C LEU A 155 9.95 -28.56 14.24
N GLU A 156 11.10 -27.87 14.26
CA GLU A 156 11.16 -26.41 14.32
C GLU A 156 10.67 -25.78 13.01
N ASP A 157 11.15 -26.25 11.85
CA ASP A 157 10.70 -25.75 10.54
C ASP A 157 9.20 -26.00 10.33
N PHE A 158 8.68 -27.15 10.76
CA PHE A 158 7.25 -27.46 10.69
C PHE A 158 6.42 -26.43 11.46
N ARG A 159 6.86 -26.05 12.67
CA ARG A 159 6.20 -25.04 13.49
C ARG A 159 6.28 -23.65 12.86
N GLU A 160 7.45 -23.29 12.32
CA GLU A 160 7.65 -22.01 11.65
C GLU A 160 6.76 -21.88 10.40
N VAL A 161 6.66 -22.94 9.58
CA VAL A 161 5.78 -22.98 8.42
C VAL A 161 4.31 -22.79 8.80
N LEU A 162 3.87 -23.41 9.89
CA LEU A 162 2.51 -23.24 10.39
C LEU A 162 2.28 -21.83 10.95
N ASP A 163 3.24 -21.30 11.72
CA ASP A 163 3.18 -19.92 12.24
C ASP A 163 3.07 -18.90 11.10
N GLU A 164 3.83 -19.10 10.00
CA GLU A 164 3.73 -18.26 8.81
C GLU A 164 2.38 -18.40 8.12
N ARG A 165 1.85 -19.62 8.04
CA ARG A 165 0.50 -19.83 7.50
C ARG A 165 -0.56 -19.12 8.36
N VAL A 166 -0.42 -19.13 9.69
CA VAL A 166 -1.30 -18.40 10.61
C VAL A 166 -1.25 -16.90 10.35
N ARG A 167 -0.06 -16.30 10.16
CA ARG A 167 0.08 -14.86 9.83
C ARG A 167 -0.65 -14.52 8.53
N SER A 168 -0.45 -15.34 7.51
CA SER A 168 -1.05 -15.15 6.19
C SER A 168 -2.59 -15.23 6.23
N GLU A 169 -3.13 -16.24 6.91
CA GLU A 169 -4.58 -16.47 7.03
C GLU A 169 -5.29 -15.41 7.87
N LEU A 170 -4.61 -14.88 8.89
CA LEU A 170 -5.11 -13.77 9.70
C LEU A 170 -4.88 -12.40 9.03
N GLY A 171 -4.29 -12.37 7.83
CA GLY A 171 -4.07 -11.15 7.06
C GLY A 171 -3.06 -10.20 7.71
N LEU A 172 -2.11 -10.71 8.50
CA LEU A 172 -1.05 -9.91 9.12
C LEU A 172 0.06 -9.53 8.13
N ASP A 173 0.24 -10.34 7.09
CA ASP A 173 1.20 -10.05 6.00
C ASP A 173 0.60 -9.11 4.94
N GLN A 174 -0.69 -8.79 5.04
CA GLN A 174 -1.25 -7.70 4.28
C GLN A 174 -0.79 -6.41 4.98
N PRO A 175 0.06 -5.57 4.34
CA PRO A 175 0.23 -4.22 4.85
C PRO A 175 -1.17 -3.66 4.99
N SER A 176 -1.52 -3.23 6.22
CA SER A 176 -2.80 -2.62 6.55
C SER A 176 -3.15 -1.74 5.37
N GLN A 177 -4.23 -2.04 4.63
CA GLN A 177 -4.60 -1.23 3.47
C GLN A 177 -4.54 0.22 3.93
N PRO A 178 -3.62 1.05 3.40
CA PRO A 178 -3.43 2.37 3.96
C PRO A 178 -4.75 3.09 3.81
N SER A 179 -5.48 3.25 4.91
CA SER A 179 -6.71 4.01 4.93
C SER A 179 -6.32 5.43 4.60
N ILE A 180 -6.84 5.95 3.50
CA ILE A 180 -6.60 7.33 3.11
C ILE A 180 -7.26 8.22 4.16
N ASP A 181 -6.46 8.77 5.07
CA ASP A 181 -6.91 9.74 6.06
C ASP A 181 -6.78 11.16 5.52
N LEU A 182 -7.85 11.67 4.92
CA LEU A 182 -7.87 13.00 4.31
C LEU A 182 -7.49 14.14 5.28
N ALA A 183 -7.56 13.95 6.60
CA ALA A 183 -7.13 14.96 7.58
C ALA A 183 -5.62 15.23 7.54
N VAL A 184 -4.81 14.29 7.01
CA VAL A 184 -3.35 14.45 6.87
C VAL A 184 -2.99 15.47 5.78
N VAL A 185 -3.89 15.75 4.83
CA VAL A 185 -3.62 16.69 3.72
C VAL A 185 -3.28 18.09 4.23
N ASP A 186 -3.97 18.56 5.28
CA ASP A 186 -3.76 19.89 5.84
C ASP A 186 -2.35 20.00 6.46
N GLN A 187 -1.88 18.93 7.10
CA GLN A 187 -0.52 18.86 7.66
C GLN A 187 0.54 18.82 6.56
N ALA A 188 0.26 18.07 5.48
CA ALA A 188 1.16 17.96 4.34
C ALA A 188 1.28 19.28 3.56
N GLU A 189 0.20 20.06 3.49
CA GLU A 189 0.20 21.41 2.91
C GLU A 189 1.08 22.35 3.73
N VAL A 190 0.90 22.36 5.05
CA VAL A 190 1.77 23.14 5.96
C VAL A 190 3.23 22.71 5.82
N ALA A 191 3.52 21.41 5.74
CA ALA A 191 4.88 20.92 5.54
C ALA A 191 5.47 21.39 4.19
N ASN A 192 4.69 21.33 3.10
CA ASN A 192 5.11 21.84 1.79
C ASN A 192 5.41 23.34 1.83
N ALA A 193 4.55 24.14 2.45
CA ALA A 193 4.71 25.59 2.55
C ALA A 193 6.01 25.98 3.29
N HIS A 194 6.45 25.17 4.25
CA HIS A 194 7.70 25.36 4.99
C HIS A 194 8.92 24.71 4.34
N GLY A 195 8.76 24.06 3.19
CA GLY A 195 9.84 23.34 2.51
C GLY A 195 10.27 22.03 3.17
N ASN A 196 9.43 21.46 4.03
CA ASN A 196 9.67 20.18 4.70
C ASN A 196 9.27 19.00 3.81
N TRP A 197 9.92 18.89 2.65
CA TRP A 197 9.56 17.94 1.59
C TRP A 197 9.57 16.47 2.06
N GLY A 198 10.54 16.09 2.90
CA GLY A 198 10.62 14.73 3.44
C GLY A 198 9.43 14.36 4.34
N ALA A 199 8.90 15.32 5.10
CA ALA A 199 7.73 15.11 5.93
C ALA A 199 6.46 14.95 5.08
N THR A 200 6.29 15.77 4.03
CA THR A 200 5.22 15.61 3.05
C THR A 200 5.26 14.22 2.41
N ILE A 201 6.44 13.77 1.96
CA ILE A 201 6.61 12.45 1.34
C ILE A 201 6.24 11.34 2.34
N ALA A 202 6.75 11.41 3.57
CA ALA A 202 6.43 10.41 4.60
C ALA A 202 4.93 10.31 4.88
N MET A 203 4.21 11.44 4.87
CA MET A 203 2.76 11.49 5.10
C MET A 203 1.95 10.95 3.94
N LEU A 204 2.29 11.31 2.70
CA LEU A 204 1.42 11.09 1.54
C LEU A 204 1.84 9.91 0.65
N ASN A 205 3.12 9.53 0.64
CA ASN A 205 3.59 8.41 -0.19
C ASN A 205 2.85 7.08 0.06
N PRO A 206 2.47 6.72 1.31
CA PRO A 206 1.68 5.51 1.56
C PRO A 206 0.35 5.47 0.82
N TRP A 207 -0.20 6.62 0.40
CA TRP A 207 -1.49 6.70 -0.28
C TRP A 207 -1.42 6.37 -1.77
N LEU A 208 -0.25 6.38 -2.39
CA LEU A 208 -0.12 6.16 -3.84
C LEU A 208 -0.74 4.83 -4.29
N THR A 209 -0.51 3.76 -3.55
CA THR A 209 -1.06 2.44 -3.87
C THR A 209 -2.58 2.40 -3.71
N PRO A 210 -3.18 2.79 -2.56
CA PRO A 210 -4.63 2.91 -2.41
C PRO A 210 -5.30 3.77 -3.48
N ILE A 211 -4.75 4.95 -3.76
CA ILE A 211 -5.29 5.90 -4.74
C ILE A 211 -5.27 5.29 -6.14
N ALA A 212 -4.18 4.64 -6.54
CA ALA A 212 -4.10 3.95 -7.83
C ALA A 212 -5.08 2.77 -7.91
N MET A 213 -5.29 2.04 -6.80
CA MET A 213 -6.25 0.94 -6.74
C MET A 213 -7.69 1.41 -6.92
N LEU A 214 -8.10 2.51 -6.25
CA LEU A 214 -9.45 3.09 -6.38
C LEU A 214 -9.81 3.43 -7.83
N MET A 215 -8.86 4.00 -8.59
CA MET A 215 -9.05 4.30 -10.02
C MET A 215 -9.20 3.02 -10.85
N ARG A 216 -8.43 1.97 -10.51
CA ARG A 216 -8.43 0.72 -11.26
C ARG A 216 -9.68 -0.11 -11.02
N THR A 217 -10.24 -0.09 -9.82
CA THR A 217 -11.46 -0.85 -9.47
C THR A 217 -12.75 -0.11 -9.85
N GLY A 218 -12.67 1.17 -10.23
CA GLY A 218 -13.83 2.00 -10.56
C GLY A 218 -14.54 2.57 -9.33
N GLU A 219 -14.06 2.27 -8.12
CA GLU A 219 -14.61 2.81 -6.87
C GLU A 219 -14.48 4.34 -6.79
N SER A 220 -13.55 4.93 -7.53
CA SER A 220 -13.40 6.38 -7.66
C SER A 220 -14.66 7.08 -8.18
N GLU A 221 -15.50 6.43 -9.01
CA GLU A 221 -16.70 7.05 -9.59
C GLU A 221 -17.78 7.37 -8.55
N GLY A 222 -17.81 6.63 -7.45
CA GLY A 222 -18.78 6.82 -6.36
C GLY A 222 -18.36 7.88 -5.33
N LEU A 223 -17.15 8.44 -5.45
CA LEU A 223 -16.62 9.36 -4.45
C LEU A 223 -17.21 10.78 -4.59
N PRO A 224 -17.50 11.46 -3.47
CA PRO A 224 -17.86 12.88 -3.47
C PRO A 224 -16.80 13.77 -4.14
N GLN A 225 -17.23 14.88 -4.74
CA GLN A 225 -16.35 15.79 -5.49
C GLN A 225 -15.27 16.43 -4.61
N ASP A 226 -15.58 16.73 -3.35
CA ASP A 226 -14.63 17.24 -2.35
C ASP A 226 -13.54 16.22 -2.01
N VAL A 227 -13.88 14.93 -1.97
CA VAL A 227 -12.90 13.85 -1.80
C VAL A 227 -11.98 13.77 -3.01
N HIS A 228 -12.51 13.85 -4.23
CA HIS A 228 -11.72 13.92 -5.47
C HIS A 228 -10.73 15.09 -5.45
N GLN A 229 -11.20 16.28 -5.07
CA GLN A 229 -10.34 17.48 -4.98
C GLN A 229 -9.23 17.32 -3.94
N ARG A 230 -9.54 16.69 -2.79
CA ARG A 230 -8.57 16.50 -1.71
C ARG A 230 -7.52 15.44 -2.06
N LEU A 231 -7.91 14.39 -2.80
CA LEU A 231 -6.98 13.41 -3.37
C LEU A 231 -6.12 14.02 -4.48
N SER A 232 -6.71 14.82 -5.36
CA SER A 232 -5.95 15.57 -6.37
C SER A 232 -4.95 16.53 -5.72
N MET A 233 -5.32 17.19 -4.62
CA MET A 233 -4.44 18.09 -3.87
C MET A 233 -3.27 17.35 -3.25
N SER A 234 -3.51 16.19 -2.62
CA SER A 234 -2.45 15.42 -1.99
C SER A 234 -1.42 14.93 -3.02
N LEU A 235 -1.87 14.54 -4.22
CA LEU A 235 -0.98 14.17 -5.32
C LEU A 235 -0.16 15.36 -5.85
N ASP A 236 -0.73 16.56 -5.91
CA ASP A 236 0.00 17.79 -6.25
C ASP A 236 1.10 18.12 -5.22
N LEU A 237 0.75 18.06 -3.94
CA LEU A 237 1.67 18.27 -2.82
C LEU A 237 2.82 17.26 -2.80
N LEU A 238 2.50 15.97 -3.00
CA LEU A 238 3.49 14.90 -3.03
C LEU A 238 4.40 15.01 -4.27
N GLY A 239 3.82 15.25 -5.44
CA GLY A 239 4.55 15.44 -6.68
C GLY A 239 5.50 16.64 -6.63
N THR A 240 5.05 17.74 -6.03
CA THR A 240 5.89 18.93 -5.78
C THR A 240 7.04 18.60 -4.83
N ALA A 241 6.79 17.88 -3.74
CA ALA A 241 7.83 17.47 -2.80
C ALA A 241 8.90 16.60 -3.48
N TYR A 242 8.50 15.59 -4.28
CA TYR A 242 9.43 14.79 -5.08
C TYR A 242 10.26 15.64 -6.04
N ALA A 243 9.63 16.59 -6.74
CA ALA A 243 10.35 17.47 -7.65
C ALA A 243 11.39 18.34 -6.92
N LYS A 244 11.07 18.82 -5.71
CA LYS A 244 11.95 19.67 -4.90
C LYS A 244 13.16 18.94 -4.34
N ILE A 245 13.06 17.63 -4.10
CA ILE A 245 14.20 16.79 -3.68
C ILE A 245 15.01 16.21 -4.86
N GLY A 246 14.61 16.50 -6.10
CA GLY A 246 15.31 16.05 -7.31
C GLY A 246 14.85 14.69 -7.86
N GLU A 247 13.84 14.06 -7.26
CA GLU A 247 13.26 12.79 -7.71
C GLU A 247 12.25 13.05 -8.84
N LEU A 248 12.74 13.53 -9.98
CA LEU A 248 11.92 14.03 -11.08
C LEU A 248 11.10 12.95 -11.81
N ASP A 249 11.52 11.68 -11.73
CA ASP A 249 10.76 10.54 -12.25
C ASP A 249 9.52 10.27 -11.40
N ALA A 250 9.70 10.09 -10.09
CA ALA A 250 8.62 9.91 -9.13
C ALA A 250 7.64 11.09 -9.16
N ALA A 251 8.15 12.33 -9.22
CA ALA A 251 7.32 13.52 -9.34
C ALA A 251 6.39 13.45 -10.57
N ASN A 252 6.91 13.04 -11.74
CA ASN A 252 6.12 12.98 -12.97
C ASN A 252 5.03 11.89 -12.88
N GLU A 253 5.35 10.72 -12.33
CA GLU A 253 4.39 9.64 -12.13
C GLU A 253 3.24 10.06 -11.20
N VAL A 254 3.57 10.63 -10.05
CA VAL A 254 2.58 11.08 -9.05
C VAL A 254 1.69 12.18 -9.63
N LEU A 255 2.27 13.19 -10.28
CA LEU A 255 1.51 14.30 -10.84
C LEU A 255 0.63 13.85 -12.02
N ARG A 256 1.05 12.86 -12.83
CA ARG A 256 0.20 12.27 -13.88
C ARG A 256 -1.01 11.56 -13.29
N LEU A 257 -0.82 10.83 -12.19
CA LEU A 257 -1.94 10.27 -11.44
C LEU A 257 -2.86 11.39 -10.91
N GLY A 258 -2.27 12.47 -10.39
CA GLY A 258 -3.00 13.67 -9.97
C GLY A 258 -3.90 14.23 -11.07
N VAL A 259 -3.39 14.36 -12.30
CA VAL A 259 -4.19 14.82 -13.46
C VAL A 259 -5.36 13.89 -13.78
N GLN A 260 -5.18 12.57 -13.64
CA GLN A 260 -6.27 11.61 -13.85
C GLN A 260 -7.40 11.81 -12.84
N TRP A 261 -7.05 12.12 -11.58
CA TRP A 261 -8.00 12.42 -10.52
C TRP A 261 -8.66 13.80 -10.66
N ALA A 262 -7.91 14.82 -11.10
CA ALA A 262 -8.44 16.17 -11.26
C ALA A 262 -9.53 16.27 -12.34
N GLY A 263 -9.55 15.37 -13.33
CA GLY A 263 -10.50 15.39 -14.44
C GLY A 263 -10.48 16.74 -15.18
N GLU A 264 -11.66 17.34 -15.34
CA GLU A 264 -11.83 18.68 -15.96
C GLU A 264 -11.92 19.82 -14.93
N SER A 265 -11.61 19.57 -13.66
CA SER A 265 -11.67 20.60 -12.62
C SER A 265 -10.60 21.69 -12.81
N GLY A 266 -10.82 22.87 -12.21
CA GLY A 266 -9.83 23.96 -12.21
C GLY A 266 -8.49 23.57 -11.57
N GLN A 267 -8.46 22.55 -10.72
CA GLN A 267 -7.25 22.03 -10.08
C GLN A 267 -6.31 21.33 -11.08
N ALA A 268 -6.83 20.89 -12.22
CA ALA A 268 -6.02 20.35 -13.30
C ALA A 268 -4.99 21.37 -13.81
N ALA A 269 -5.32 22.67 -13.79
CA ALA A 269 -4.41 23.73 -14.24
C ALA A 269 -3.09 23.73 -13.44
N THR A 270 -3.17 23.65 -12.11
CA THR A 270 -2.01 23.60 -11.20
C THR A 270 -1.18 22.34 -11.43
N LEU A 271 -1.81 21.18 -11.55
CA LEU A 271 -1.13 19.92 -11.82
C LEU A 271 -0.41 19.90 -13.17
N TYR A 272 -1.04 20.44 -14.22
CA TYR A 272 -0.39 20.58 -15.53
C TYR A 272 0.80 21.55 -15.48
N LEU A 273 0.71 22.62 -14.69
CA LEU A 273 1.82 23.54 -14.47
C LEU A 273 2.98 22.84 -13.76
N ALA A 274 2.70 22.09 -12.69
CA ALA A 274 3.68 21.31 -11.95
C ALA A 274 4.35 20.24 -12.82
N LEU A 275 3.58 19.50 -13.62
CA LEU A 275 4.10 18.54 -14.61
C LEU A 275 4.98 19.21 -15.66
N GLY A 276 4.55 20.37 -16.17
CA GLY A 276 5.32 21.14 -17.14
C GLY A 276 6.67 21.59 -16.57
N ARG A 277 6.69 22.05 -15.32
CA ARG A 277 7.90 22.43 -14.57
C ARG A 277 8.83 21.23 -14.36
N ALA A 278 8.30 20.09 -13.89
CA ALA A 278 9.07 18.87 -13.71
C ALA A 278 9.65 18.35 -15.04
N SER A 279 8.87 18.40 -16.13
CA SER A 279 9.33 18.00 -17.46
C SER A 279 10.43 18.91 -18.01
N LEU A 280 10.35 20.23 -17.76
CA LEU A 280 11.42 21.16 -18.12
C LEU A 280 12.71 20.87 -17.33
N ALA A 281 12.61 20.59 -16.02
CA ALA A 281 13.75 20.23 -15.19
C ALA A 281 14.46 18.94 -15.67
N ARG A 282 13.72 18.07 -16.36
CA ARG A 282 14.25 16.85 -17.00
C ARG A 282 14.69 17.04 -18.44
N GLU A 283 14.74 18.27 -18.94
CA GLU A 283 15.07 18.60 -20.34
C GLU A 283 14.11 17.97 -21.37
N LYS A 284 12.91 17.52 -20.94
CA LYS A 284 11.84 17.02 -21.81
C LYS A 284 11.04 18.19 -22.39
N HIS A 285 11.71 19.07 -23.13
CA HIS A 285 11.15 20.34 -23.59
C HIS A 285 9.87 20.21 -24.44
N GLY A 286 9.79 19.17 -25.30
CA GLY A 286 8.59 18.91 -26.10
C GLY A 286 7.35 18.59 -25.28
N GLU A 287 7.51 17.76 -24.24
CA GLU A 287 6.45 17.40 -23.30
C GLU A 287 6.04 18.63 -22.46
N SER A 288 7.04 19.36 -21.95
CA SER A 288 6.83 20.58 -21.16
C SER A 288 6.00 21.63 -21.92
N ILE A 289 6.26 21.87 -23.20
CA ILE A 289 5.48 22.80 -24.03
C ILE A 289 3.98 22.42 -24.04
N GLY A 290 3.68 21.13 -24.26
CA GLY A 290 2.30 20.64 -24.32
C GLY A 290 1.57 20.82 -22.99
N LEU A 291 2.24 20.46 -21.89
CA LEU A 291 1.72 20.57 -20.53
C LEU A 291 1.47 22.02 -20.12
N LEU A 292 2.45 22.92 -20.34
CA LEU A 292 2.34 24.34 -19.97
C LEU A 292 1.24 25.06 -20.77
N ARG A 293 1.10 24.75 -22.07
CA ARG A 293 -0.02 25.28 -22.87
C ARG A 293 -1.37 24.74 -22.40
N ARG A 294 -1.43 23.50 -21.91
CA ARG A 294 -2.66 22.95 -21.32
C ARG A 294 -2.97 23.64 -20.00
N ALA A 295 -1.98 23.88 -19.15
CA ALA A 295 -2.13 24.61 -17.90
C ALA A 295 -2.73 26.02 -18.13
N ILE A 296 -2.14 26.80 -19.03
CA ILE A 296 -2.63 28.16 -19.38
C ILE A 296 -4.09 28.11 -19.88
N ARG A 297 -4.42 27.17 -20.78
CA ARG A 297 -5.80 27.00 -21.28
C ARG A 297 -6.81 26.65 -20.19
N LEU A 298 -6.36 26.04 -19.09
CA LEU A 298 -7.18 25.68 -17.94
C LEU A 298 -7.19 26.78 -16.87
N GLY A 299 -6.53 27.92 -17.10
CA GLY A 299 -6.54 29.07 -16.20
C GLY A 299 -5.37 29.15 -15.22
N ALA A 300 -4.27 28.40 -15.45
CA ALA A 300 -3.05 28.60 -14.68
C ALA A 300 -2.50 30.03 -14.87
N GLU A 301 -1.87 30.58 -13.83
CA GLU A 301 -1.34 31.95 -13.88
C GLU A 301 -0.25 32.08 -14.96
N GLU A 302 -0.53 32.87 -15.99
CA GLU A 302 0.39 33.09 -17.11
C GLU A 302 1.76 33.63 -16.64
N ARG A 303 1.76 34.43 -15.57
CA ARG A 303 2.98 34.97 -14.94
C ARG A 303 3.95 33.87 -14.51
N GLU A 304 3.42 32.72 -14.05
CA GLU A 304 4.25 31.56 -13.67
C GLU A 304 4.55 30.63 -14.85
N ALA A 305 3.59 30.42 -15.75
CA ALA A 305 3.69 29.44 -16.81
C ALA A 305 4.54 29.91 -18.01
N LEU A 306 4.45 31.19 -18.38
CA LEU A 306 5.12 31.75 -19.56
C LEU A 306 6.65 31.73 -19.47
N PRO A 307 7.30 32.01 -18.32
CA PRO A 307 8.74 31.84 -18.17
C PRO A 307 9.22 30.41 -18.50
N LEU A 308 8.49 29.40 -18.00
CA LEU A 308 8.81 27.99 -18.23
C LEU A 308 8.58 27.60 -19.70
N LEU A 309 7.51 28.14 -20.30
CA LEU A 309 7.15 27.89 -21.69
C LEU A 309 8.19 28.52 -22.63
N ALA A 310 8.62 29.74 -22.35
CA ALA A 310 9.67 30.43 -23.09
C ALA A 310 10.98 29.62 -23.14
N ARG A 311 11.44 29.12 -21.97
CA ARG A 311 12.64 28.28 -21.87
C ARG A 311 12.51 27.00 -22.70
N SER A 312 11.36 26.34 -22.61
CA SER A 312 11.09 25.10 -23.35
C SER A 312 11.02 25.33 -24.87
N LEU A 313 10.44 26.44 -25.31
CA LEU A 313 10.36 26.84 -26.72
C LEU A 313 11.74 27.20 -27.27
N ALA A 314 12.53 27.96 -26.51
CA ALA A 314 13.88 28.36 -26.89
C ALA A 314 14.79 27.14 -27.05
N ALA A 315 14.73 26.17 -26.13
CA ALA A 315 15.48 24.91 -26.23
C ALA A 315 15.07 24.01 -27.42
N ARG A 316 13.97 24.37 -28.11
CA ARG A 316 13.45 23.70 -29.31
C ARG A 316 13.58 24.57 -30.56
N ASP A 317 14.40 25.62 -30.51
CA ASP A 317 14.63 26.61 -31.57
C ASP A 317 13.36 27.33 -32.06
N GLN A 318 12.30 27.39 -31.23
CA GLN A 318 11.09 28.15 -31.52
C GLN A 318 11.23 29.60 -31.05
N LEU A 319 12.23 30.29 -31.61
CA LEU A 319 12.77 31.55 -31.09
C LEU A 319 11.74 32.68 -31.01
N LEU A 320 10.92 32.86 -32.06
CA LEU A 320 9.88 33.90 -32.07
C LEU A 320 8.81 33.65 -31.00
N ALA A 321 8.34 32.41 -30.87
CA ALA A 321 7.34 32.04 -29.87
C ALA A 321 7.90 32.19 -28.45
N ALA A 322 9.17 31.83 -28.25
CA ALA A 322 9.86 32.04 -26.98
C ALA A 322 9.95 33.54 -26.64
N MET A 323 10.34 34.39 -27.59
CA MET A 323 10.42 35.84 -27.38
C MET A 323 9.07 36.46 -27.02
N VAL A 324 7.99 36.07 -27.70
CA VAL A 324 6.63 36.51 -27.35
C VAL A 324 6.26 36.12 -25.92
N CYS A 325 6.59 34.89 -25.50
CA CYS A 325 6.34 34.45 -24.12
C CYS A 325 7.15 35.26 -23.09
N VAL A 326 8.42 35.58 -23.41
CA VAL A 326 9.28 36.39 -22.54
C VAL A 326 8.72 37.80 -22.36
N GLU A 327 8.33 38.47 -23.45
CA GLU A 327 7.79 39.83 -23.38
C GLU A 327 6.43 39.85 -22.67
N ARG A 328 5.57 38.87 -22.93
CA ARG A 328 4.30 38.77 -22.21
C ARG A 328 4.49 38.50 -20.72
N ALA A 329 5.43 37.63 -20.34
CA ALA A 329 5.76 37.39 -18.93
C ALA A 329 6.28 38.68 -18.25
N ARG A 330 7.07 39.49 -18.97
CA ARG A 330 7.56 40.79 -18.51
C ARG A 330 6.41 41.78 -18.25
N GLU A 331 5.46 41.89 -19.17
CA GLU A 331 4.27 42.74 -19.01
C GLU A 331 3.43 42.35 -17.80
N LEU A 332 3.36 41.04 -17.51
CA LEU A 332 2.66 40.49 -16.34
C LEU A 332 3.47 40.59 -15.04
N GLY A 333 4.67 41.20 -15.08
CA GLY A 333 5.52 41.39 -13.90
C GLY A 333 6.15 40.11 -13.36
N ALA A 334 6.35 39.08 -14.19
CA ALA A 334 7.14 37.90 -13.80
C ALA A 334 8.56 38.32 -13.38
N ASP A 335 9.19 37.53 -12.50
CA ASP A 335 10.58 37.78 -12.10
C ASP A 335 11.49 37.74 -13.35
N PHE A 336 12.05 38.90 -13.67
CA PHE A 336 12.72 39.13 -14.94
C PHE A 336 14.24 38.92 -14.85
N GLU A 337 14.80 38.73 -13.65
CA GLU A 337 16.24 38.49 -13.53
C GLU A 337 16.64 37.20 -14.26
N ASP A 338 15.86 36.14 -14.10
CA ASP A 338 16.11 34.84 -14.74
C ASP A 338 15.83 34.84 -16.25
N LEU A 339 14.93 35.70 -16.73
CA LEU A 339 14.54 35.76 -18.14
C LEU A 339 15.36 36.73 -18.98
N LYS A 340 16.09 37.66 -18.35
CA LYS A 340 16.88 38.68 -19.06
C LYS A 340 17.93 38.06 -19.97
N SER A 341 18.68 37.07 -19.47
CA SER A 341 19.70 36.37 -20.26
C SER A 341 19.10 35.64 -21.46
N LEU A 342 17.95 34.99 -21.27
CA LEU A 342 17.21 34.33 -22.34
C LEU A 342 16.72 35.34 -23.37
N ARG A 343 16.17 36.48 -22.93
CA ARG A 343 15.73 37.55 -23.82
C ARG A 343 16.88 38.07 -24.68
N ASP A 344 18.01 38.39 -24.09
CA ASP A 344 19.16 38.96 -24.80
C ASP A 344 19.70 37.97 -25.85
N ALA A 345 19.74 36.67 -25.51
CA ALA A 345 20.09 35.61 -26.44
C ALA A 345 19.09 35.50 -27.60
N LEU A 346 17.79 35.48 -27.31
CA LEU A 346 16.73 35.42 -28.34
C LEU A 346 16.75 36.67 -29.23
N GLN A 347 17.00 37.85 -28.66
CA GLN A 347 17.06 39.11 -29.40
C GLN A 347 18.26 39.11 -30.35
N THR A 348 19.41 38.60 -29.90
CA THR A 348 20.60 38.43 -30.73
C THR A 348 20.35 37.46 -31.89
N GLN A 349 19.70 36.32 -31.62
CA GLN A 349 19.43 35.30 -32.64
C GLN A 349 18.35 35.73 -33.65
N LEU A 350 17.32 36.44 -33.20
CA LEU A 350 16.25 36.94 -34.08
C LEU A 350 16.70 38.14 -34.92
N GLY A 351 17.59 38.98 -34.40
CA GLY A 351 18.07 40.19 -35.07
C GLY A 351 16.91 41.06 -35.59
N ASP A 352 16.98 41.47 -36.86
CA ASP A 352 15.98 42.33 -37.50
C ASP A 352 14.58 41.69 -37.63
N ALA A 353 14.46 40.38 -37.48
CA ALA A 353 13.15 39.71 -37.53
C ALA A 353 12.24 40.15 -36.38
N TRP A 354 12.81 40.42 -35.21
CA TRP A 354 12.02 40.81 -34.03
C TRP A 354 11.40 42.21 -34.15
N PRO A 355 12.14 43.29 -34.45
CA PRO A 355 11.55 44.61 -34.68
C PRO A 355 10.50 44.63 -35.80
N ARG A 356 10.73 43.85 -36.88
CA ARG A 356 9.75 43.72 -37.97
C ARG A 356 8.45 43.08 -37.51
N PHE A 357 8.54 42.01 -36.71
CA PHE A 357 7.37 41.37 -36.12
C PHE A 357 6.60 42.34 -35.21
N GLN A 358 7.30 43.08 -34.35
CA GLN A 358 6.68 44.08 -33.48
C GLN A 358 5.97 45.19 -34.27
N ALA A 359 6.57 45.67 -35.37
CA ALA A 359 5.95 46.66 -36.24
C ALA A 359 4.67 46.11 -36.90
N MET A 360 4.66 44.83 -37.28
CA MET A 360 3.46 44.19 -37.85
C MET A 360 2.33 44.04 -36.83
N THR A 361 2.64 43.70 -35.58
CA THR A 361 1.62 43.52 -34.53
C THR A 361 1.09 44.85 -34.00
N ASN A 362 1.92 45.89 -33.94
CA ASN A 362 1.52 47.22 -33.45
C ASN A 362 0.86 48.08 -34.55
N GLY A 363 1.09 47.77 -35.82
CA GLY A 363 0.45 48.46 -36.96
C GLY A 363 -0.89 47.84 -37.40
N ALA A 364 -1.42 46.88 -36.65
CA ALA A 364 -2.66 46.15 -36.94
C ALA A 364 -3.87 46.62 -36.09
N GLU A 365 -3.77 47.79 -35.45
CA GLU A 365 -4.90 48.47 -34.79
C GLU A 365 -5.77 49.28 -35.75
#